data_AF-A0A7S0WMB7-F1
#
_entry.id   AF-A0A7S0WMB7-F1
#
_cell.length_a   1.000
_cell.length_b   1.000
_cell.length_c   1.000
_cell.angle_alpha   90.00
_cell.angle_beta   90.00
_cell.angle_gamma   90.00
#
_symmetry.space_group_name_H-M   'P 1'
#
loop_
_entity.id
_entity.type
_entity.pdbx_description
1 polymer ?
#
loop_
_entity_poly.entity_id
_entity_poly.type
_entity_poly.pdbx_seq_one_letter_code
_entity_poly.pdbx_strand_id
1 'polypeptide(L)'
;DGVVEGYGAKFLGLLESDADGVGLWSAPDTTLVGSITNASVPSLLKLLSGGYGARATEHGHTVIAINPAWSRARDVGQPWDRSLRAKAAEIIGDGDPPG
;
A
#
# COMPACT_ATOMS: atom_id res chain seq x y z
N ASP A 1 -14.74 0.01 -2.35
CA ASP A 1 -15.42 -1.04 -1.57
C ASP A 1 -15.26 -2.47 -2.10
N GLY A 2 -15.05 -2.72 -3.40
CA GLY A 2 -15.04 -4.09 -3.94
C GLY A 2 -13.90 -5.05 -3.53
N VAL A 3 -12.80 -4.60 -2.92
CA VAL A 3 -11.67 -5.50 -2.55
C VAL A 3 -11.95 -6.29 -1.26
N VAL A 4 -12.81 -5.77 -0.39
CA VAL A 4 -13.02 -6.32 0.97
C VAL A 4 -14.48 -6.73 1.24
N GLU A 5 -15.33 -6.59 0.22
CA GLU A 5 -16.73 -6.98 0.26
C GLU A 5 -16.85 -8.50 0.47
N GLY A 6 -17.75 -8.92 1.37
CA GLY A 6 -17.96 -10.32 1.73
C GLY A 6 -17.02 -10.91 2.80
N TYR A 7 -15.94 -10.21 3.17
CA TYR A 7 -14.98 -10.68 4.19
C TYR A 7 -15.33 -10.27 5.63
N GLY A 8 -16.52 -9.68 5.84
CA GLY A 8 -16.89 -9.11 7.15
C GLY A 8 -15.98 -7.94 7.58
N ALA A 9 -15.29 -7.32 6.62
CA ALA A 9 -14.36 -6.24 6.89
C ALA A 9 -15.10 -4.96 7.28
N LYS A 10 -14.66 -4.31 8.36
CA LYS A 10 -15.19 -3.03 8.84
C LYS A 10 -14.15 -1.94 8.62
N PHE A 11 -14.55 -0.85 7.95
CA PHE A 11 -13.71 0.34 7.85
C PHE A 11 -13.56 1.00 9.23
N LEU A 12 -12.32 1.25 9.63
CA LEU A 12 -11.98 1.84 10.93
C LEU A 12 -11.64 3.33 10.83
N GLY A 13 -11.33 3.83 9.63
CA GLY A 13 -10.95 5.22 9.40
C GLY A 13 -9.64 5.34 8.62
N LEU A 14 -9.12 6.57 8.58
CA LEU A 14 -7.84 6.90 7.99
C LEU A 14 -6.77 7.04 9.09
N LEU A 15 -5.57 6.51 8.86
CA LEU A 15 -4.44 6.68 9.80
C LEU A 15 -3.77 8.06 9.69
N GLU A 16 -3.98 8.77 8.57
CA GLU A 16 -3.42 10.08 8.20
C GLU A 16 -4.54 10.99 7.69
N SER A 17 -4.22 12.26 7.37
CA SER A 17 -5.20 13.20 6.80
C SER A 17 -5.82 12.67 5.49
N ASP A 18 -7.04 13.11 5.18
CA ASP A 18 -7.83 12.69 4.02
C ASP A 18 -7.07 12.79 2.68
N ALA A 19 -6.06 13.68 2.59
CA ALA A 19 -5.25 13.89 1.39
C ALA A 19 -4.17 12.80 1.16
N ASP A 20 -3.65 12.21 2.23
CA ASP A 20 -2.60 11.16 2.20
C ASP A 20 -3.16 9.79 2.66
N GLY A 21 -4.48 9.74 2.86
CA GLY A 21 -5.17 8.83 3.74
C GLY A 21 -4.88 7.35 3.50
N VAL A 22 -4.20 6.75 4.46
CA VAL A 22 -4.11 5.29 4.57
C VAL A 22 -5.40 4.76 5.15
N GLY A 23 -6.16 4.03 4.33
CA GLY A 23 -7.39 3.39 4.78
C GLY A 23 -7.10 2.19 5.67
N LEU A 24 -7.84 2.05 6.75
CA LEU A 24 -7.73 0.93 7.68
C LEU A 24 -9.04 0.14 7.72
N TRP A 25 -8.96 -1.17 7.53
CA TRP A 25 -10.09 -2.08 7.74
C TRP A 25 -9.71 -3.20 8.70
N SER A 26 -10.66 -3.62 9.54
CA SER A 26 -10.53 -4.82 10.37
C SER A 26 -11.38 -5.96 9.81
N ALA A 27 -10.80 -7.14 9.76
CA ALA A 27 -11.45 -8.44 9.63
C ALA A 27 -11.14 -9.27 10.90
N PRO A 28 -11.76 -10.46 11.12
CA PRO A 28 -11.60 -11.22 12.35
C PRO A 28 -10.14 -11.39 12.81
N ASP A 29 -9.29 -11.94 11.94
CA ASP A 29 -7.87 -12.22 12.24
C ASP A 29 -6.92 -11.41 11.35
N THR A 30 -7.42 -10.30 10.78
CA THR A 30 -6.65 -9.53 9.79
C THR A 30 -6.90 -8.04 9.88
N THR A 31 -5.85 -7.25 9.72
CA THR A 31 -5.91 -5.81 9.47
C THR A 31 -5.50 -5.55 8.03
N LEU A 32 -6.35 -4.85 7.28
CA LEU A 32 -6.05 -4.43 5.92
C LEU A 32 -5.70 -2.94 5.93
N VAL A 33 -4.60 -2.60 5.25
CA VAL A 33 -4.06 -1.25 5.20
C VAL A 33 -3.93 -0.83 3.74
N GLY A 34 -4.68 0.17 3.31
CA GLY A 34 -4.79 0.60 1.92
C GLY A 34 -3.94 1.83 1.59
N SER A 35 -3.44 1.91 0.36
CA SER A 35 -2.79 3.11 -0.20
C SER A 35 -1.48 3.51 0.49
N ILE A 36 -0.62 2.53 0.82
CA ILE A 36 0.68 2.81 1.43
C ILE A 36 1.60 3.55 0.46
N THR A 37 2.01 4.77 0.82
CA THR A 37 3.01 5.57 0.10
C THR A 37 4.26 5.75 0.96
N ASN A 38 5.33 6.35 0.41
CA ASN A 38 6.53 6.68 1.19
C ASN A 38 6.19 7.60 2.37
N ALA A 39 5.24 8.52 2.18
CA ALA A 39 4.79 9.44 3.21
C ALA A 39 4.08 8.71 4.37
N SER A 40 3.44 7.57 4.10
CA SER A 40 2.67 6.83 5.08
C SER A 40 3.41 5.63 5.70
N VAL A 41 4.68 5.41 5.34
CA VAL A 41 5.52 4.39 5.97
C VAL A 41 5.63 4.58 7.50
N PRO A 42 5.82 5.80 8.04
CA PRO A 42 5.84 5.99 9.49
C PRO A 42 4.57 5.52 10.20
N SER A 43 3.40 5.77 9.61
CA SER A 43 2.10 5.36 10.15
C SER A 43 1.93 3.84 10.10
N LEU A 44 2.40 3.18 9.02
CA LEU A 44 2.47 1.72 8.95
C LEU A 44 3.39 1.14 10.04
N LEU A 45 4.59 1.70 10.22
CA LEU A 45 5.53 1.25 11.26
C LEU A 45 4.92 1.42 12.66
N LYS A 46 4.22 2.53 12.90
CA LYS A 46 3.50 2.77 14.16
C LYS A 46 2.36 1.78 14.37
N LEU A 47 1.65 1.36 13.32
CA LEU A 47 0.66 0.29 13.41
C LEU A 47 1.30 -1.05 13.77
N LEU A 48 2.38 -1.43 13.09
CA LEU A 48 3.10 -2.68 13.30
C LEU A 48 3.79 -2.76 14.67
N SER A 49 4.04 -1.62 15.31
CA SER A 49 4.56 -1.53 16.69
C SER A 49 3.47 -1.41 17.76
N GLY A 50 2.19 -1.51 17.37
CA GLY A 50 1.05 -1.43 18.31
C GLY A 50 0.69 -0.01 18.75
N GLY A 51 1.22 1.02 18.10
CA GLY A 51 0.97 2.43 18.42
C GLY A 51 -0.46 2.92 18.15
N TYR A 52 -1.31 2.08 17.56
CA TYR A 52 -2.77 2.29 17.41
C TYR A 52 -3.61 1.21 18.11
N GLY A 53 -2.99 0.44 19.01
CA GLY A 53 -3.60 -0.71 19.70
C GLY A 53 -2.86 -2.02 19.43
N ALA A 54 -3.06 -3.01 20.30
CA ALA A 54 -2.29 -4.26 20.27
C ALA A 54 -2.72 -5.25 19.17
N ARG A 55 -3.89 -5.06 18.55
CA ARG A 55 -4.48 -6.04 17.63
C ARG A 55 -3.54 -6.43 16.48
N ALA A 56 -2.85 -5.46 15.87
CA ALA A 56 -1.90 -5.70 14.79
C ALA A 56 -0.64 -6.50 15.22
N THR A 57 -0.44 -6.67 16.52
CA THR A 57 0.72 -7.37 17.13
C THR A 57 0.32 -8.70 17.80
N GLU A 58 -0.96 -9.05 17.79
CA GLU A 58 -1.46 -10.29 18.39
C GLU A 58 -0.96 -11.51 17.61
N HIS A 59 -0.62 -12.57 18.33
CA HIS A 59 -0.14 -13.80 17.72
C HIS A 59 -1.24 -14.44 16.87
N GLY A 60 -0.95 -14.75 15.61
CA GLY A 60 -1.93 -15.27 14.64
C GLY A 60 -2.71 -14.19 13.90
N HIS A 61 -2.52 -12.91 14.23
CA HIS A 61 -3.11 -11.79 13.50
C HIS A 61 -2.26 -11.41 12.29
N THR A 62 -2.89 -11.19 11.14
CA THR A 62 -2.19 -10.84 9.89
C THR A 62 -2.40 -9.37 9.54
N VAL A 63 -1.36 -8.67 9.08
CA VAL A 63 -1.48 -7.32 8.50
C VAL A 63 -1.19 -7.39 7.01
N ILE A 64 -2.13 -6.93 6.19
CA ILE A 64 -2.02 -6.93 4.72
C ILE A 64 -1.99 -5.48 4.23
N ALA A 65 -0.89 -5.10 3.58
CA ALA A 65 -0.80 -3.83 2.86
C ALA A 65 -1.32 -4.00 1.43
N ILE A 66 -2.29 -3.18 1.05
CA ILE A 66 -2.93 -3.17 -0.28
C ILE A 66 -2.59 -1.83 -0.92
N ASN A 67 -1.98 -1.86 -2.10
CA ASN A 67 -1.85 -0.67 -2.94
C ASN A 67 -2.72 -0.85 -4.18
N PRO A 68 -3.88 -0.17 -4.27
CA PRO A 68 -4.80 -0.34 -5.40
C PRO A 68 -4.16 0.00 -6.75
N ALA A 69 -3.15 0.86 -6.74
CA ALA A 69 -2.39 1.20 -7.93
C ALA A 69 -1.50 0.05 -8.43
N TRP A 70 -1.14 -0.93 -7.59
CA TRP A 70 -0.22 -2.02 -7.93
C TRP A 70 -0.98 -3.18 -8.57
N SER A 71 -1.29 -3.05 -9.87
CA SER A 71 -2.06 -4.06 -10.62
C SER A 71 -1.19 -5.13 -11.29
N ARG A 72 0.12 -4.85 -11.44
CA ARG A 72 1.14 -5.72 -12.05
C ARG A 72 2.46 -5.54 -11.30
N ALA A 73 3.41 -6.48 -11.44
CA ALA A 73 4.72 -6.37 -10.81
C ALA A 73 5.44 -5.04 -11.12
N ARG A 74 5.32 -4.54 -12.36
CA ARG A 74 5.89 -3.24 -12.79
C ARG A 74 5.26 -2.02 -12.13
N ASP A 75 4.09 -2.20 -11.52
CA ASP A 75 3.32 -1.11 -10.92
C ASP A 75 3.74 -0.88 -9.46
N VAL A 76 4.50 -1.81 -8.88
CA VAL A 76 5.04 -1.73 -7.51
C VAL A 76 6.03 -0.58 -7.39
N GLY A 77 5.91 0.21 -6.32
CA GLY A 77 6.66 1.46 -6.11
C GLY A 77 5.75 2.68 -6.17
N GLN A 78 6.34 3.87 -6.24
CA GLN A 78 5.57 5.12 -6.24
C GLN A 78 4.94 5.37 -7.62
N PRO A 79 3.72 5.96 -7.70
CA PRO A 79 3.09 6.25 -8.98
C PRO A 79 3.96 7.12 -9.91
N TRP A 80 4.72 8.07 -9.36
CA TRP A 80 5.65 8.91 -10.14
C TRP A 80 6.90 8.16 -10.62
N ASP A 81 7.30 7.08 -9.95
CA ASP A 81 8.39 6.23 -10.43
C ASP A 81 8.02 5.56 -11.75
N ARG A 82 6.72 5.39 -12.06
CA ARG A 82 6.28 4.81 -13.35
C ARG A 82 6.58 5.73 -14.52
N SER A 83 6.23 7.02 -14.40
CA SER A 83 6.49 7.99 -15.47
C SER A 83 7.99 8.26 -15.61
N LEU A 84 8.74 8.27 -14.50
CA LEU A 84 10.20 8.35 -14.51
C LEU A 84 10.83 7.11 -15.16
N ARG A 85 10.39 5.89 -14.81
CA ARG A 85 10.87 4.65 -15.44
C ARG A 85 10.51 4.58 -16.92
N ALA A 86 9.32 5.03 -17.31
CA ALA A 86 8.91 5.09 -18.71
C ALA A 86 9.79 6.07 -19.50
N LYS A 87 9.98 7.30 -18.99
CA LYS A 87 10.88 8.28 -19.59
C LYS A 87 12.33 7.81 -19.63
N ALA A 88 12.82 7.16 -18.58
CA ALA A 88 14.16 6.59 -18.56
C ALA A 88 14.31 5.47 -19.59
N ALA A 89 13.30 4.62 -19.77
CA ALA A 89 13.30 3.57 -20.79
C ALA A 89 13.26 4.15 -22.22
N GLU A 90 12.56 5.26 -22.45
CA GLU A 90 12.60 6.00 -23.72
C GLU A 90 14.02 6.53 -24.00
N ILE A 91 14.66 7.15 -23.01
CA ILE A 91 16.02 7.70 -23.13
C ILE A 91 17.07 6.61 -23.35
N ILE A 92 16.94 5.46 -22.67
CA ILE A 92 17.88 4.34 -22.77
C ILE A 92 17.61 3.51 -24.04
N GLY A 93 16.35 3.38 -24.46
CA GLY A 93 15.94 2.63 -25.66
C GLY A 93 16.42 3.25 -26.98
N ASP A 94 16.74 4.55 -26.99
CA ASP A 94 17.40 5.23 -28.11
C ASP A 94 18.94 5.02 -28.13
N GLY A 95 19.49 4.21 -27.20
CA GLY A 95 20.92 4.05 -26.98
C GLY A 95 21.56 2.73 -27.43
N ASP A 96 20.79 1.71 -27.83
CA ASP A 96 21.36 0.45 -28.35
C ASP A 96 21.31 0.42 -29.88
N PRO A 97 22.46 0.33 -30.59
CA PRO A 97 22.46 0.00 -32.01
C PRO A 97 22.05 -1.48 -32.18
N PRO A 98 21.49 -1.88 -33.34
CA PRO A 98 21.04 -3.25 -33.50
C PRO A 98 22.23 -4.21 -33.42
N GLY A 99 22.19 -5.15 -32.47
CA GLY A 99 23.18 -6.21 -32.27
C GLY A 99 22.82 -7.13 -31.12
#